data_AF-A0A2I0T4T6-F1
#
_entry.id   AF-A0A2I0T4T6-F1
#
_cell.length_a   1.000
_cell.length_b   1.000
_cell.length_c   1.000
_cell.angle_alpha   90.00
_cell.angle_beta   90.00
_cell.angle_gamma   90.00
#
_symmetry.space_group_name_H-M   'P 1'
#
loop_
_entity.id
_entity.type
_entity.pdbx_description
1 polymer ?
#
loop_
_entity_poly.entity_id
_entity_poly.type
_entity_poly.pdbx_seq_one_letter_code
_entity_poly.pdbx_strand_id
1 'polypeptide(L)'
;MNFWNFQNITLESGDPGSPVYQLYRELQFLLALAEGLKTGVMEWPEPLESESAVELVQDLLTDKLFQEIKCDAAAVDSSIKSVFSERGDLDFAEQLWCKMRSECVSSYQELIECFTLVIKSLECGEIQPWIHQGSSSLLSKLIQQSYHGKIEVVPLSGITPIQMLLEIGLDKMKKDYVSFFIGQELATLTYLDYFISTSVDLQEQVHRVQKLHHMLEIIVSCTVLLQFKHENLFPLTQICMKYYKENPLNEKHVFQLPIRPAVVKKFCENDHPEIWKVDVSSGHGQKEVKTTWQVSADPPFEHMTSNNTGLLSDSTVNGSGEEGMYYIAMVKCSQVHLT
;
A
#
# COMPACT_ATOMS: atom_id res chain seq x y z
N MET A 1 -2.33 39.33 -6.63
CA MET A 1 -1.26 38.64 -5.89
C MET A 1 -1.85 37.30 -5.49
N ASN A 2 -1.42 36.22 -6.11
CA ASN A 2 -1.94 34.89 -5.83
C ASN A 2 -0.92 34.18 -4.94
N PHE A 3 -1.35 33.76 -3.75
CA PHE A 3 -0.53 32.97 -2.84
C PHE A 3 -0.95 31.51 -3.00
N TRP A 4 0.01 30.65 -3.32
CA TRP A 4 -0.19 29.22 -3.40
C TRP A 4 0.58 28.58 -2.26
N ASN A 5 -0.12 27.91 -1.34
CA ASN A 5 0.52 27.06 -0.36
C ASN A 5 0.46 25.63 -0.87
N PHE A 6 1.63 25.06 -1.13
CA PHE A 6 1.79 23.64 -1.43
C PHE A 6 2.46 23.00 -0.22
N GLN A 7 1.83 21.98 0.35
CA GLN A 7 2.47 21.13 1.35
C GLN A 7 2.76 19.79 0.67
N ASN A 8 4.05 19.46 0.57
CA ASN A 8 4.49 18.18 0.03
C ASN A 8 4.65 17.21 1.18
N ILE A 9 4.09 16.01 1.04
CA ILE A 9 4.27 14.91 1.99
C ILE A 9 4.88 13.78 1.21
N THR A 10 6.09 13.41 1.56
CA THR A 10 6.78 12.25 1.02
C THR A 10 6.39 11.04 1.83
N LEU A 11 5.97 9.99 1.12
CA LEU A 11 5.66 8.70 1.72
C LEU A 11 6.68 7.68 1.22
N GLU A 12 7.29 6.95 2.14
CA GLU A 12 8.10 5.77 1.81
C GLU A 12 7.22 4.53 1.95
N SER A 13 7.15 3.71 0.90
CA SER A 13 6.37 2.47 0.95
C SER A 13 7.04 1.48 1.89
N GLY A 14 6.23 0.82 2.72
CA GLY A 14 6.72 -0.19 3.66
C GLY A 14 7.37 0.38 4.93
N ASP A 15 7.03 1.61 5.33
CA ASP A 15 7.46 2.18 6.61
C ASP A 15 7.06 1.24 7.79
N PRO A 16 8.02 0.74 8.59
CA PRO A 16 7.74 -0.09 9.76
C PRO A 16 6.88 0.60 10.82
N GLY A 17 6.86 1.94 10.86
CA GLY A 17 5.99 2.72 11.72
C GLY A 17 4.55 2.83 11.23
N SER A 18 4.27 2.41 9.99
CA SER A 18 2.95 2.48 9.39
C SER A 18 1.99 1.45 9.99
N PRO A 19 0.74 1.81 10.28
CA PRO A 19 -0.24 0.85 10.80
C PRO A 19 -0.66 -0.21 9.75
N VAL A 20 -0.25 -0.06 8.49
CA VAL A 20 -0.47 -1.06 7.43
C VAL A 20 0.78 -1.86 7.07
N TYR A 21 1.84 -1.77 7.88
CA TYR A 21 3.10 -2.49 7.65
C TYR A 21 2.92 -4.01 7.57
N GLN A 22 2.01 -4.59 8.37
CA GLN A 22 1.79 -6.05 8.30
C GLN A 22 1.19 -6.48 6.95
N LEU A 23 0.29 -5.67 6.37
CA LEU A 23 -0.22 -5.91 5.02
C LEU A 23 0.86 -5.72 3.95
N TYR A 24 1.77 -4.77 4.16
CA TYR A 24 2.92 -4.59 3.29
C TYR A 24 3.80 -5.84 3.29
N ARG A 25 4.06 -6.44 4.45
CA ARG A 25 4.82 -7.70 4.54
C ARG A 25 4.13 -8.86 3.82
N GLU A 26 2.81 -8.98 3.97
CA GLU A 26 2.04 -9.95 3.18
C GLU A 26 2.14 -9.71 1.67
N LEU A 27 2.10 -8.44 1.24
CA LEU A 27 2.28 -8.07 -0.16
C LEU A 27 3.67 -8.44 -0.67
N GLN A 28 4.72 -8.20 0.11
CA GLN A 28 6.09 -8.58 -0.26
C GLN A 28 6.22 -10.09 -0.46
N PHE A 29 5.57 -10.88 0.39
CA PHE A 29 5.52 -12.32 0.21
C PHE A 29 4.77 -12.73 -1.06
N LEU A 30 3.63 -12.09 -1.32
CA LEU A 30 2.84 -12.31 -2.54
C LEU A 30 3.66 -12.00 -3.81
N LEU A 31 4.48 -10.95 -3.76
CA LEU A 31 5.39 -10.57 -4.85
C LEU A 31 6.52 -11.57 -5.04
N ALA A 32 7.11 -12.06 -3.95
CA ALA A 32 8.13 -13.11 -4.00
C ALA A 32 7.56 -14.41 -4.61
N LEU A 33 6.33 -14.79 -4.26
CA LEU A 33 5.61 -15.92 -4.87
C LEU A 33 5.40 -15.69 -6.38
N ALA A 34 4.96 -14.49 -6.76
CA ALA A 34 4.74 -14.14 -8.16
C ALA A 34 6.03 -14.19 -8.99
N GLU A 35 7.13 -13.61 -8.50
CA GLU A 35 8.41 -13.66 -9.19
C GLU A 35 8.97 -15.09 -9.21
N GLY A 36 8.74 -15.88 -8.15
CA GLY A 36 9.07 -17.31 -8.11
C GLY A 36 8.35 -18.14 -9.17
N LEU A 37 7.07 -17.84 -9.44
CA LEU A 37 6.34 -18.48 -10.54
C LEU A 37 6.91 -18.12 -11.91
N LYS A 38 7.37 -16.88 -12.08
CA LYS A 38 7.87 -16.37 -13.36
C LYS A 38 9.29 -16.87 -13.66
N THR A 39 10.15 -16.91 -12.66
CA THR A 39 11.57 -17.29 -12.79
C THR A 39 11.81 -18.78 -12.55
N GLY A 40 10.90 -19.46 -11.86
CA GLY A 40 11.08 -20.83 -11.38
C GLY A 40 12.03 -20.96 -10.18
N VAL A 41 12.53 -19.83 -9.64
CA VAL A 41 13.44 -19.79 -8.49
C VAL A 41 12.78 -18.98 -7.39
N MET A 42 12.69 -19.55 -6.19
CA MET A 42 12.09 -18.90 -5.05
C MET A 42 13.09 -18.76 -3.92
N GLU A 43 13.30 -17.52 -3.48
CA GLU A 43 14.02 -17.22 -2.24
C GLU A 43 12.99 -17.16 -1.12
N TRP A 44 13.07 -18.13 -0.20
CA TRP A 44 12.15 -18.22 0.93
C TRP A 44 12.59 -17.24 2.02
N PRO A 45 11.64 -16.50 2.62
CA PRO A 45 11.94 -15.61 3.73
C PRO A 45 12.42 -16.40 4.95
N GLU A 46 13.23 -15.77 5.80
CA GLU A 46 13.60 -16.35 7.09
C GLU A 46 12.34 -16.43 7.98
N PRO A 47 12.02 -17.62 8.54
CA PRO A 47 10.88 -17.76 9.41
C PRO A 47 11.09 -16.95 10.68
N LEU A 48 10.09 -16.15 11.05
CA LEU A 48 10.10 -15.34 12.27
C LEU A 48 9.29 -15.99 13.39
N GLU A 49 8.45 -16.97 13.07
CA GLU A 49 7.67 -17.73 14.04
C GLU A 49 8.42 -18.96 14.55
N SER A 50 8.15 -19.32 15.80
CA SER A 50 8.73 -20.49 16.45
C SER A 50 8.07 -21.82 16.04
N GLU A 51 6.81 -21.76 15.59
CA GLU A 51 6.04 -22.91 15.13
C GLU A 51 6.17 -23.05 13.61
N SER A 52 6.27 -24.29 13.12
CA SER A 52 6.37 -24.54 11.69
C SER A 52 5.01 -24.36 11.00
N ALA A 53 5.00 -23.96 9.73
CA ALA A 53 3.76 -23.89 8.94
C ALA A 53 2.99 -25.23 8.95
N VAL A 54 3.70 -26.35 8.98
CA VAL A 54 3.09 -27.69 9.00
C VAL A 54 2.30 -27.92 10.30
N GLU A 55 2.85 -27.56 11.46
CA GLU A 55 2.17 -27.65 12.76
C GLU A 55 0.94 -26.74 12.80
N LEU A 56 1.08 -25.50 12.34
CA LEU A 56 -0.03 -24.54 12.26
C LEU A 56 -1.18 -25.03 11.37
N VAL A 57 -0.86 -25.69 10.26
CA VAL A 57 -1.86 -26.29 9.36
C VAL A 57 -2.50 -27.53 10.00
N GLN A 58 -1.75 -28.36 10.72
CA GLN A 58 -2.32 -29.48 11.47
C GLN A 58 -3.29 -29.02 12.56
N ASP A 59 -2.95 -27.95 13.27
CA ASP A 59 -3.83 -27.37 14.29
C ASP A 59 -5.10 -26.76 13.66
N LEU A 60 -4.98 -26.15 12.48
CA LEU A 60 -6.14 -25.68 11.71
C LEU A 60 -7.07 -26.84 11.32
N LEU A 61 -6.51 -27.99 10.93
CA LEU A 61 -7.27 -29.17 10.49
C LEU A 61 -7.93 -29.94 11.65
N THR A 62 -7.36 -29.87 12.86
CA THR A 62 -7.82 -30.63 14.04
C THR A 62 -8.86 -29.89 14.89
N ASP A 63 -9.46 -28.82 14.36
CA ASP A 63 -10.57 -28.06 14.96
C ASP A 63 -10.23 -27.31 16.27
N LYS A 64 -8.97 -27.36 16.74
CA LYS A 64 -8.56 -26.69 17.99
C LYS A 64 -8.62 -25.17 17.93
N LEU A 65 -8.72 -24.57 16.74
CA LEU A 65 -8.65 -23.12 16.56
C LEU A 65 -9.96 -22.41 16.17
N PHE A 66 -11.07 -23.11 15.93
CA PHE A 66 -12.36 -22.43 15.67
C PHE A 66 -12.91 -21.66 16.89
N GLN A 67 -12.24 -21.73 18.06
CA GLN A 67 -12.61 -21.00 19.28
C GLN A 67 -11.60 -19.96 19.79
N GLU A 68 -10.38 -19.86 19.24
CA GLU A 68 -9.35 -18.96 19.77
C GLU A 68 -8.64 -18.13 18.67
N ILE A 69 -9.39 -17.25 18.01
CA ILE A 69 -8.82 -16.00 17.48
C ILE A 69 -9.61 -14.84 18.09
N LYS A 70 -9.53 -14.74 19.42
CA LYS A 70 -9.57 -13.45 20.08
C LYS A 70 -8.10 -13.11 20.30
N CYS A 71 -7.52 -12.29 19.43
CA CYS A 71 -6.21 -11.72 19.67
C CYS A 71 -6.28 -10.94 20.99
N ASP A 72 -5.72 -11.54 22.05
CA ASP A 72 -5.32 -10.84 23.26
C ASP A 72 -4.19 -9.87 22.89
N ALA A 73 -4.61 -8.68 22.47
CA ALA A 73 -3.76 -7.50 22.39
C ALA A 73 -4.40 -6.42 23.27
N ALA A 74 -4.45 -6.71 24.57
CA ALA A 74 -4.76 -5.72 25.59
C ALA A 74 -3.58 -4.77 25.75
N ALA A 75 -3.92 -3.48 25.64
CA ALA A 75 -3.23 -2.33 26.21
C ALA A 75 -1.96 -1.78 25.52
N VAL A 76 -2.03 -1.41 24.23
CA VAL A 76 -1.44 -0.13 23.75
C VAL A 76 -2.25 0.41 22.56
N ASP A 77 -2.70 1.66 22.70
CA ASP A 77 -3.25 2.61 21.73
C ASP A 77 -4.48 2.24 20.85
N SER A 78 -5.67 2.53 21.39
CA SER A 78 -6.97 2.34 20.76
C SER A 78 -7.27 3.27 19.56
N SER A 79 -6.43 4.27 19.28
CA SER A 79 -6.70 5.21 18.19
C SER A 79 -6.15 4.71 16.84
N ILE A 80 -5.02 3.98 16.84
CA ILE A 80 -4.33 3.51 15.63
C ILE A 80 -4.90 2.16 15.13
N LYS A 81 -5.38 1.30 16.04
CA LYS A 81 -6.11 0.05 15.70
C LYS A 81 -7.42 0.27 14.92
N SER A 82 -7.91 1.51 14.84
CA SER A 82 -9.20 1.82 14.23
C SER A 82 -9.17 2.06 12.72
N VAL A 83 -7.99 2.33 12.13
CA VAL A 83 -7.93 2.71 10.70
C VAL A 83 -8.10 1.48 9.81
N PHE A 84 -7.42 0.38 10.12
CA PHE A 84 -7.55 -0.90 9.44
C PHE A 84 -7.74 -2.01 10.48
N SER A 85 -8.98 -2.48 10.65
CA SER A 85 -9.25 -3.67 11.47
C SER A 85 -9.15 -4.92 10.59
N GLU A 86 -8.43 -5.93 11.07
CA GLU A 86 -8.35 -7.22 10.37
C GLU A 86 -9.75 -7.83 10.21
N ARG A 87 -10.01 -8.42 9.04
CA ARG A 87 -11.29 -9.08 8.76
C ARG A 87 -11.41 -10.33 9.65
N GLY A 88 -12.47 -10.39 10.46
CA GLY A 88 -12.72 -11.52 11.37
C GLY A 88 -13.46 -12.70 10.72
N ASP A 89 -14.16 -12.47 9.62
CA ASP A 89 -14.84 -13.47 8.81
C ASP A 89 -13.91 -14.02 7.73
N LEU A 90 -12.85 -14.72 8.15
CA LEU A 90 -11.96 -15.45 7.23
C LEU A 90 -12.52 -16.83 6.93
N ASP A 91 -12.60 -17.19 5.66
CA ASP A 91 -12.88 -18.57 5.26
C ASP A 91 -11.66 -19.49 5.44
N PHE A 92 -11.84 -20.79 5.20
CA PHE A 92 -10.77 -21.76 5.39
C PHE A 92 -9.52 -21.49 4.53
N ALA A 93 -9.68 -21.08 3.28
CA ALA A 93 -8.54 -20.80 2.42
C ALA A 93 -7.77 -19.56 2.92
N GLU A 94 -8.49 -18.56 3.41
CA GLU A 94 -7.90 -17.35 3.97
C GLU A 94 -7.20 -17.61 5.31
N GLN A 95 -7.77 -18.45 6.15
CA GLN A 95 -7.11 -18.93 7.38
C GLN A 95 -5.84 -19.72 7.04
N LEU A 96 -5.89 -20.56 6.00
CA LEU A 96 -4.72 -21.29 5.52
C LEU A 96 -3.61 -20.34 5.07
N TRP A 97 -3.94 -19.27 4.34
CA TRP A 97 -2.97 -18.21 4.01
C TRP A 97 -2.37 -17.58 5.27
N CYS A 98 -3.19 -17.22 6.26
CA CYS A 98 -2.69 -16.65 7.50
C CYS A 98 -1.73 -17.59 8.25
N LYS A 99 -1.90 -18.91 8.14
CA LYS A 99 -0.99 -19.91 8.72
C LYS A 99 0.25 -20.22 7.87
N MET A 100 0.25 -19.81 6.59
CA MET A 100 1.29 -20.16 5.62
C MET A 100 1.98 -18.94 4.99
N ARG A 101 1.68 -17.72 5.45
CA ARG A 101 2.35 -16.50 4.97
C ARG A 101 3.83 -16.48 5.39
N SER A 102 4.60 -15.49 4.92
CA SER A 102 6.07 -15.39 5.01
C SER A 102 6.72 -15.63 6.38
N GLU A 103 5.95 -15.58 7.45
CA GLU A 103 6.43 -15.77 8.82
C GLU A 103 6.62 -17.26 9.17
N CYS A 104 5.93 -18.17 8.46
CA CYS A 104 5.80 -19.58 8.82
C CYS A 104 6.37 -20.55 7.79
N VAL A 105 6.27 -20.26 6.47
CA VAL A 105 6.78 -21.15 5.41
C VAL A 105 8.21 -20.77 5.06
N SER A 106 9.14 -21.69 5.33
CA SER A 106 10.58 -21.49 5.13
C SER A 106 11.14 -22.27 3.95
N SER A 107 10.36 -23.18 3.35
CA SER A 107 10.81 -23.98 2.21
C SER A 107 9.69 -24.48 1.30
N TYR A 108 10.07 -24.82 0.06
CA TYR A 108 9.18 -25.45 -0.91
C TYR A 108 8.68 -26.83 -0.44
N GLN A 109 9.48 -27.55 0.36
CA GLN A 109 9.10 -28.85 0.90
C GLN A 109 7.99 -28.73 1.95
N GLU A 110 8.11 -27.76 2.86
CA GLU A 110 7.04 -27.45 3.82
C GLU A 110 5.74 -27.06 3.13
N LEU A 111 5.82 -26.30 2.02
CA LEU A 111 4.66 -25.94 1.22
C LEU A 111 3.94 -27.18 0.65
N ILE A 112 4.69 -28.13 0.09
CA ILE A 112 4.14 -29.41 -0.39
C ILE A 112 3.49 -30.17 0.76
N GLU A 113 4.15 -30.24 1.91
CA GLU A 113 3.65 -30.98 3.07
C GLU A 113 2.34 -30.39 3.58
N CYS A 114 2.24 -29.07 3.71
CA CYS A 114 1.03 -28.36 4.10
C CYS A 114 -0.14 -28.68 3.14
N PHE A 115 0.07 -28.53 1.82
CA PHE A 115 -0.99 -28.85 0.85
C PHE A 115 -1.33 -30.33 0.81
N THR A 116 -0.35 -31.21 1.02
CA THR A 116 -0.58 -32.66 1.08
C THR A 116 -1.49 -33.01 2.26
N LEU A 117 -1.28 -32.39 3.42
CA LEU A 117 -2.13 -32.59 4.59
C LEU A 117 -3.56 -32.12 4.31
N VAL A 118 -3.72 -30.90 3.80
CA VAL A 118 -5.04 -30.32 3.48
C VAL A 118 -5.79 -31.19 2.45
N ILE A 119 -5.14 -31.59 1.36
CA ILE A 119 -5.76 -32.41 0.31
C ILE A 119 -6.16 -33.78 0.85
N LYS A 120 -5.30 -34.44 1.63
CA LYS A 120 -5.63 -35.75 2.24
C LYS A 120 -6.82 -35.66 3.19
N SER A 121 -6.87 -34.64 4.05
CA SER A 121 -8.00 -34.46 4.95
C SER A 121 -9.31 -34.17 4.21
N LEU A 122 -9.25 -33.46 3.07
CA LEU A 122 -10.40 -33.30 2.17
C LEU A 122 -10.81 -34.62 1.49
N GLU A 123 -9.85 -35.39 0.98
CA GLU A 123 -10.07 -36.68 0.29
C GLU A 123 -10.68 -37.73 1.21
N CYS A 124 -10.19 -37.81 2.45
CA CYS A 124 -10.72 -38.70 3.48
C CYS A 124 -12.08 -38.24 4.03
N GLY A 125 -12.52 -37.02 3.70
CA GLY A 125 -13.73 -36.41 4.25
C GLY A 125 -13.63 -36.08 5.75
N GLU A 126 -12.41 -35.94 6.27
CA GLU A 126 -12.16 -35.57 7.67
C GLU A 126 -12.62 -34.14 7.97
N ILE A 127 -12.53 -33.26 6.97
CA ILE A 127 -12.94 -31.86 7.04
C ILE A 127 -13.96 -31.52 5.95
N GLN A 128 -14.88 -30.61 6.25
CA GLN A 128 -15.80 -29.99 5.28
C GLN A 128 -15.78 -28.47 5.47
N PRO A 129 -14.64 -27.82 5.17
CA PRO A 129 -14.43 -26.42 5.47
C PRO A 129 -15.36 -25.54 4.66
N TRP A 130 -15.76 -24.38 5.19
CA TRP A 130 -16.54 -23.39 4.43
C TRP A 130 -15.63 -22.43 3.65
N ILE A 131 -16.08 -22.01 2.46
CA ILE A 131 -15.39 -21.06 1.58
C ILE A 131 -16.34 -19.94 1.11
N HIS A 132 -15.82 -18.72 0.96
CA HIS A 132 -16.60 -17.63 0.36
C HIS A 132 -16.91 -17.92 -1.11
N GLN A 133 -18.09 -17.45 -1.56
CA GLN A 133 -18.45 -17.51 -2.98
C GLN A 133 -17.54 -16.59 -3.82
N GLY A 134 -17.24 -17.01 -5.04
CA GLY A 134 -16.51 -16.20 -6.03
C GLY A 134 -15.00 -16.43 -6.10
N SER A 135 -14.41 -17.27 -5.22
CA SER A 135 -13.01 -17.70 -5.41
C SER A 135 -12.88 -18.62 -6.62
N SER A 136 -11.90 -18.34 -7.48
CA SER A 136 -11.53 -19.18 -8.61
C SER A 136 -10.26 -20.01 -8.38
N SER A 137 -9.70 -19.94 -7.16
CA SER A 137 -8.47 -20.65 -6.79
C SER A 137 -8.61 -22.17 -6.95
N LEU A 138 -7.48 -22.83 -7.22
CA LEU A 138 -7.43 -24.28 -7.34
C LEU A 138 -7.88 -24.95 -6.03
N LEU A 139 -7.45 -24.45 -4.88
CA LEU A 139 -7.87 -24.98 -3.57
C LEU A 139 -9.39 -24.88 -3.37
N SER A 140 -10.00 -23.74 -3.72
CA SER A 140 -11.45 -23.59 -3.61
C SER A 140 -12.22 -24.57 -4.49
N LYS A 141 -11.70 -24.88 -5.69
CA LYS A 141 -12.29 -25.93 -6.56
C LYS A 141 -12.17 -27.31 -5.93
N LEU A 142 -11.04 -27.65 -5.32
CA LEU A 142 -10.85 -28.93 -4.62
C LEU A 142 -11.78 -29.08 -3.42
N ILE A 143 -11.98 -28.00 -2.64
CA ILE A 143 -12.93 -27.98 -1.53
C ILE A 143 -14.37 -28.19 -2.03
N GLN A 144 -14.77 -27.52 -3.11
CA GLN A 144 -16.12 -27.72 -3.69
C GLN A 144 -16.32 -29.15 -4.20
N GLN A 145 -15.29 -29.72 -4.82
CA GLN A 145 -15.28 -31.11 -5.30
C GLN A 145 -15.36 -32.12 -4.14
N SER A 146 -14.74 -31.83 -2.99
CA SER A 146 -14.77 -32.72 -1.82
C SER A 146 -16.19 -32.90 -1.27
N TYR A 147 -17.03 -31.86 -1.30
CA TYR A 147 -18.44 -31.95 -0.89
C TYR A 147 -19.25 -32.95 -1.73
N HIS A 148 -18.79 -33.22 -2.96
CA HIS A 148 -19.42 -34.17 -3.88
C HIS A 148 -18.74 -35.55 -3.87
N GLY A 149 -17.76 -35.77 -2.99
CA GLY A 149 -17.10 -37.05 -2.78
C GLY A 149 -16.12 -37.48 -3.88
N LYS A 150 -15.72 -36.55 -4.77
CA LYS A 150 -14.74 -36.84 -5.82
C LYS A 150 -13.82 -35.64 -6.03
N ILE A 151 -12.61 -35.73 -5.48
CA ILE A 151 -11.55 -34.73 -5.64
C ILE A 151 -10.67 -35.13 -6.83
N GLU A 152 -10.33 -34.17 -7.67
CA GLU A 152 -9.35 -34.36 -8.73
C GLU A 152 -7.94 -34.49 -8.16
N VAL A 153 -7.15 -35.43 -8.68
CA VAL A 153 -5.76 -35.61 -8.26
C VAL A 153 -4.92 -34.45 -8.79
N VAL A 154 -4.48 -33.57 -7.90
CA VAL A 154 -3.60 -32.45 -8.24
C VAL A 154 -2.13 -32.83 -7.97
N PRO A 155 -1.25 -32.83 -8.98
CA PRO A 155 0.15 -33.08 -8.76
C PRO A 155 0.81 -31.87 -8.07
N LEU A 156 1.24 -32.06 -6.82
CA LEU A 156 2.02 -31.08 -6.05
C LEU A 156 3.51 -31.07 -6.47
N SER A 157 3.75 -30.85 -7.76
CA SER A 157 5.09 -30.83 -8.35
C SER A 157 5.30 -29.58 -9.20
N GLY A 158 6.56 -29.14 -9.37
CA GLY A 158 6.88 -27.97 -10.17
C GLY A 158 6.36 -26.67 -9.54
N ILE A 159 5.69 -25.83 -10.31
CA ILE A 159 5.19 -24.54 -9.83
C ILE A 159 3.81 -24.59 -9.18
N THR A 160 3.12 -25.75 -9.24
CA THR A 160 1.73 -25.89 -8.78
C THR A 160 1.52 -25.47 -7.32
N PRO A 161 2.35 -25.88 -6.34
CA PRO A 161 2.14 -25.46 -4.95
C PRO A 161 2.30 -23.96 -4.77
N ILE A 162 3.27 -23.34 -5.44
CA ILE A 162 3.50 -21.89 -5.39
C ILE A 162 2.28 -21.15 -5.99
N GLN A 163 1.74 -21.67 -7.10
CA GLN A 163 0.56 -21.08 -7.74
C GLN A 163 -0.66 -21.17 -6.82
N MET A 164 -0.88 -22.31 -6.17
CA MET A 164 -1.97 -22.48 -5.20
C MET A 164 -1.86 -21.47 -4.06
N LEU A 165 -0.68 -21.29 -3.48
CA LEU A 165 -0.48 -20.34 -2.39
C LEU A 165 -0.69 -18.89 -2.86
N LEU A 166 -0.19 -18.54 -4.05
CA LEU A 166 -0.37 -17.22 -4.64
C LEU A 166 -1.86 -16.89 -4.89
N GLU A 167 -2.62 -17.84 -5.43
CA GLU A 167 -4.05 -17.67 -5.68
C GLU A 167 -4.83 -17.40 -4.39
N ILE A 168 -4.53 -18.15 -3.33
CA ILE A 168 -5.17 -17.98 -2.02
C ILE A 168 -4.81 -16.61 -1.42
N GLY A 169 -3.53 -16.23 -1.47
CA GLY A 169 -3.07 -14.92 -0.99
C GLY A 169 -3.72 -13.75 -1.75
N LEU A 170 -3.83 -13.86 -3.07
CA LEU A 170 -4.54 -12.87 -3.90
C LEU A 170 -6.00 -12.72 -3.49
N ASP A 171 -6.72 -13.83 -3.32
CA ASP A 171 -8.13 -13.80 -2.92
C ASP A 171 -8.31 -13.13 -1.56
N LYS A 172 -7.48 -13.50 -0.57
CA LYS A 172 -7.48 -12.91 0.78
C LYS A 172 -7.22 -11.41 0.72
N MET A 173 -6.11 -11.01 0.09
CA MET A 173 -5.71 -9.60 0.05
C MET A 173 -6.72 -8.74 -0.71
N LYS A 174 -7.27 -9.20 -1.84
CA LYS A 174 -8.31 -8.46 -2.56
C LYS A 174 -9.52 -8.21 -1.68
N LYS A 175 -9.99 -9.22 -0.94
CA LYS A 175 -11.12 -9.07 -0.02
C LYS A 175 -10.79 -8.15 1.16
N ASP A 176 -9.56 -8.15 1.66
CA ASP A 176 -9.12 -7.21 2.69
C ASP A 176 -9.21 -5.76 2.21
N TYR A 177 -8.66 -5.47 1.02
CA TYR A 177 -8.76 -4.14 0.43
C TYR A 177 -10.21 -3.75 0.14
N VAL A 178 -11.01 -4.67 -0.42
CA VAL A 178 -12.45 -4.42 -0.66
C VAL A 178 -13.17 -4.10 0.65
N SER A 179 -12.93 -4.88 1.71
CA SER A 179 -13.51 -4.67 3.03
C SER A 179 -13.16 -3.30 3.58
N PHE A 180 -11.90 -2.88 3.47
CA PHE A 180 -11.47 -1.55 3.90
C PHE A 180 -12.10 -0.43 3.06
N PHE A 181 -11.94 -0.45 1.73
CA PHE A 181 -12.36 0.66 0.88
C PHE A 181 -13.89 0.82 0.85
N ILE A 182 -14.64 -0.28 0.87
CA ILE A 182 -16.10 -0.23 0.95
C ILE A 182 -16.56 0.06 2.38
N GLY A 183 -15.95 -0.55 3.39
CA GLY A 183 -16.31 -0.37 4.80
C GLY A 183 -16.07 1.05 5.30
N GLN A 184 -15.06 1.75 4.77
CA GLN A 184 -14.80 3.16 5.04
C GLN A 184 -15.57 4.11 4.11
N GLU A 185 -16.46 3.58 3.27
CA GLU A 185 -17.24 4.34 2.28
C GLU A 185 -16.36 5.19 1.34
N LEU A 186 -15.14 4.70 1.03
CA LEU A 186 -14.17 5.38 0.16
C LEU A 186 -14.33 4.99 -1.32
N ALA A 187 -14.93 3.83 -1.58
CA ALA A 187 -15.23 3.34 -2.93
C ALA A 187 -16.41 2.38 -2.95
N THR A 188 -16.90 2.07 -4.16
CA THR A 188 -17.85 0.99 -4.40
C THR A 188 -17.17 -0.16 -5.12
N LEU A 189 -17.80 -1.34 -5.11
CA LEU A 189 -17.27 -2.51 -5.82
C LEU A 189 -17.03 -2.23 -7.31
N THR A 190 -17.88 -1.44 -7.95
CA THR A 190 -17.72 -1.03 -9.36
C THR A 190 -16.45 -0.22 -9.59
N TYR A 191 -16.06 0.64 -8.64
CA TYR A 191 -14.80 1.38 -8.75
C TYR A 191 -13.59 0.48 -8.55
N LEU A 192 -13.71 -0.55 -7.71
CA LEU A 192 -12.66 -1.52 -7.40
C LEU A 192 -12.51 -2.64 -8.44
N ASP A 193 -13.51 -2.87 -9.29
CA ASP A 193 -13.58 -3.97 -10.28
C ASP A 193 -12.27 -4.17 -11.07
N TYR A 194 -11.71 -3.09 -11.59
CA TYR A 194 -10.41 -3.13 -12.28
C TYR A 194 -9.32 -3.81 -11.45
N PHE A 195 -9.21 -3.45 -10.16
CA PHE A 195 -8.14 -3.92 -9.29
C PHE A 195 -8.33 -5.35 -8.79
N ILE A 196 -9.58 -5.80 -8.63
CA ILE A 196 -9.91 -7.12 -8.08
C ILE A 196 -10.17 -8.17 -9.16
N SER A 197 -10.35 -7.77 -10.41
CA SER A 197 -10.65 -8.68 -11.53
C SER A 197 -9.67 -9.85 -11.62
N THR A 198 -10.23 -11.04 -11.79
CA THR A 198 -9.50 -12.30 -12.02
C THR A 198 -9.39 -12.65 -13.51
N SER A 199 -9.83 -11.75 -14.41
CA SER A 199 -9.81 -12.00 -15.86
C SER A 199 -8.43 -11.85 -16.50
N VAL A 200 -7.45 -11.35 -15.75
CA VAL A 200 -6.06 -11.15 -16.16
C VAL A 200 -5.16 -12.19 -15.50
N ASP A 201 -3.94 -12.36 -16.00
CA ASP A 201 -3.00 -13.33 -15.44
C ASP A 201 -2.59 -12.97 -14.00
N LEU A 202 -2.06 -13.95 -13.27
CA LEU A 202 -1.70 -13.79 -11.85
C LEU A 202 -0.68 -12.69 -11.61
N GLN A 203 0.25 -12.44 -12.55
CA GLN A 203 1.25 -11.38 -12.38
C GLN A 203 0.55 -10.03 -12.40
N GLU A 204 -0.29 -9.77 -13.40
CA GLU A 204 -1.06 -8.53 -13.47
C GLU A 204 -2.00 -8.37 -12.27
N GLN A 205 -2.60 -9.45 -11.77
CA GLN A 205 -3.43 -9.39 -10.55
C GLN A 205 -2.60 -8.93 -9.33
N VAL A 206 -1.38 -9.44 -9.16
CA VAL A 206 -0.47 -9.02 -8.08
C VAL A 206 -0.10 -7.54 -8.21
N HIS A 207 0.23 -7.08 -9.41
CA HIS A 207 0.54 -5.65 -9.65
C HIS A 207 -0.65 -4.73 -9.34
N ARG A 208 -1.88 -5.18 -9.61
CA ARG A 208 -3.10 -4.44 -9.24
C ARG A 208 -3.33 -4.40 -7.74
N VAL A 209 -3.02 -5.49 -7.03
CA VAL A 209 -3.04 -5.51 -5.57
C VAL A 209 -1.96 -4.60 -4.98
N GLN A 210 -0.77 -4.51 -5.58
CA GLN A 210 0.24 -3.52 -5.18
C GLN A 210 -0.27 -2.09 -5.32
N LYS A 211 -0.99 -1.77 -6.41
CA LYS A 211 -1.62 -0.45 -6.59
C LYS A 211 -2.64 -0.15 -5.49
N LEU A 212 -3.47 -1.14 -5.11
CA LEU A 212 -4.41 -0.99 -3.99
C LEU A 212 -3.69 -0.76 -2.66
N HIS A 213 -2.57 -1.45 -2.44
CA HIS A 213 -1.77 -1.27 -1.23
C HIS A 213 -1.18 0.13 -1.16
N HIS A 214 -0.51 0.60 -2.21
CA HIS A 214 0.08 1.93 -2.22
C HIS A 214 -0.98 3.03 -2.06
N MET A 215 -2.18 2.84 -2.64
CA MET A 215 -3.34 3.68 -2.36
C MET A 215 -3.73 3.70 -0.89
N LEU A 216 -3.77 2.54 -0.24
CA LEU A 216 -4.06 2.41 1.18
C LEU A 216 -3.02 3.16 2.02
N GLU A 217 -1.73 3.01 1.72
CA GLU A 217 -0.65 3.72 2.41
C GLU A 217 -0.84 5.25 2.31
N ILE A 218 -1.15 5.78 1.13
CA ILE A 218 -1.43 7.22 0.93
C ILE A 218 -2.59 7.68 1.83
N ILE A 219 -3.68 6.93 1.85
CA ILE A 219 -4.91 7.28 2.62
C ILE A 219 -4.64 7.23 4.12
N VAL A 220 -3.98 6.17 4.58
CA VAL A 220 -3.61 5.97 5.98
C VAL A 220 -2.66 7.08 6.43
N SER A 221 -1.64 7.41 5.64
CA SER A 221 -0.70 8.49 5.94
C SER A 221 -1.40 9.85 6.01
N CYS A 222 -2.33 10.14 5.10
CA CYS A 222 -3.14 11.36 5.19
C CYS A 222 -4.06 11.36 6.43
N THR A 223 -4.52 10.20 6.87
CA THR A 223 -5.33 10.06 8.08
C THR A 223 -4.50 10.30 9.34
N VAL A 224 -3.30 9.72 9.42
CA VAL A 224 -2.42 9.81 10.60
C VAL A 224 -1.72 11.17 10.68
N LEU A 225 -1.11 11.64 9.58
CA LEU A 225 -0.29 12.84 9.55
C LEU A 225 -1.11 14.12 9.47
N LEU A 226 -2.18 14.12 8.66
CA LEU A 226 -2.99 15.32 8.40
C LEU A 226 -4.34 15.30 9.09
N GLN A 227 -4.70 14.21 9.77
CA GLN A 227 -6.00 14.04 10.42
C GLN A 227 -7.16 14.27 9.44
N PHE A 228 -6.96 13.89 8.18
CA PHE A 228 -7.98 14.02 7.17
C PHE A 228 -9.18 13.14 7.51
N LYS A 229 -10.37 13.75 7.38
CA LYS A 229 -11.64 13.08 7.53
C LYS A 229 -12.14 12.60 6.16
N HIS A 230 -13.21 11.81 6.19
CA HIS A 230 -13.87 11.26 5.00
C HIS A 230 -14.05 12.27 3.86
N GLU A 231 -14.44 13.52 4.17
CA GLU A 231 -14.62 14.60 3.18
C GLU A 231 -13.39 14.88 2.29
N ASN A 232 -12.18 14.61 2.79
CA ASN A 232 -10.93 14.76 2.04
C ASN A 232 -10.38 13.40 1.58
N LEU A 233 -10.57 12.33 2.36
CA LEU A 233 -10.11 10.99 2.01
C LEU A 233 -10.86 10.40 0.81
N PHE A 234 -12.16 10.64 0.70
CA PHE A 234 -12.96 10.18 -0.43
C PHE A 234 -12.46 10.74 -1.77
N PRO A 235 -12.39 12.07 -1.97
CA PRO A 235 -11.88 12.62 -3.24
C PRO A 235 -10.43 12.23 -3.52
N LEU A 236 -9.58 12.12 -2.49
CA LEU A 236 -8.20 11.61 -2.65
C LEU A 236 -8.20 10.19 -3.20
N THR A 237 -9.00 9.29 -2.61
CA THR A 237 -9.15 7.91 -3.06
C THR A 237 -9.57 7.86 -4.53
N GLN A 238 -10.54 8.69 -4.93
CA GLN A 238 -11.01 8.74 -6.32
C GLN A 238 -9.92 9.22 -7.29
N ILE A 239 -9.11 10.21 -6.90
CA ILE A 239 -7.96 10.68 -7.70
C ILE A 239 -6.95 9.55 -7.90
N CYS A 240 -6.59 8.85 -6.82
CA CYS A 240 -5.65 7.74 -6.89
C CYS A 240 -6.19 6.58 -7.73
N MET A 241 -7.47 6.21 -7.56
CA MET A 241 -8.10 5.14 -8.35
C MET A 241 -8.09 5.46 -9.84
N LYS A 242 -8.41 6.71 -10.21
CA LYS A 242 -8.38 7.15 -11.60
C LYS A 242 -6.97 7.05 -12.18
N TYR A 243 -5.97 7.53 -11.45
CA TYR A 243 -4.58 7.47 -11.89
C TYR A 243 -4.11 6.02 -12.11
N TYR A 244 -4.29 5.15 -11.12
CA TYR A 244 -3.77 3.78 -11.18
C TYR A 244 -4.51 2.84 -12.15
N LYS A 245 -5.72 3.20 -12.60
CA LYS A 245 -6.39 2.51 -13.70
C LYS A 245 -5.68 2.70 -15.05
N GLU A 246 -5.07 3.86 -15.25
CA GLU A 246 -4.51 4.28 -16.53
C GLU A 246 -2.98 4.27 -16.54
N ASN A 247 -2.34 4.23 -15.37
CA ASN A 247 -0.91 4.41 -15.21
C ASN A 247 -0.26 3.23 -14.46
N PRO A 248 1.03 2.96 -14.68
CA PRO A 248 1.79 2.00 -13.86
C PRO A 248 1.92 2.49 -12.42
N LEU A 249 2.34 1.60 -11.52
CA LEU A 249 2.71 1.99 -10.17
C LEU A 249 3.89 2.99 -10.23
N ASN A 250 3.74 4.14 -9.59
CA ASN A 250 4.77 5.17 -9.52
C ASN A 250 4.69 5.90 -8.18
N GLU A 251 5.55 5.52 -7.25
CA GLU A 251 5.66 6.12 -5.91
C GLU A 251 6.09 7.59 -5.94
N LYS A 252 6.74 8.04 -7.03
CA LYS A 252 7.15 9.44 -7.20
C LYS A 252 6.05 10.33 -7.77
N HIS A 253 4.88 9.77 -8.10
CA HIS A 253 3.78 10.56 -8.63
C HIS A 253 3.20 11.50 -7.56
N VAL A 254 3.06 12.77 -7.90
CA VAL A 254 2.48 13.78 -7.00
C VAL A 254 0.98 13.88 -7.22
N PHE A 255 0.20 13.38 -6.26
CA PHE A 255 -1.24 13.57 -6.24
C PHE A 255 -1.61 14.96 -5.73
N GLN A 256 -2.53 15.63 -6.44
CA GLN A 256 -3.01 16.97 -6.06
C GLN A 256 -4.42 16.88 -5.51
N LEU A 257 -4.60 17.19 -4.22
CA LEU A 257 -5.90 17.25 -3.56
C LEU A 257 -6.28 18.71 -3.28
N PRO A 258 -7.38 19.24 -3.86
CA PRO A 258 -7.88 20.55 -3.51
C PRO A 258 -8.44 20.54 -2.08
N ILE A 259 -7.82 21.31 -1.18
CA ILE A 259 -8.21 21.36 0.24
C ILE A 259 -8.61 22.78 0.63
N ARG A 260 -9.64 22.92 1.46
CA ARG A 260 -10.03 24.21 2.03
C ARG A 260 -8.96 24.67 3.03
N PRO A 261 -8.48 25.93 2.97
CA PRO A 261 -7.44 26.42 3.89
C PRO A 261 -7.76 26.21 5.37
N ALA A 262 -9.03 26.26 5.76
CA ALA A 262 -9.46 26.02 7.14
C ALA A 262 -9.08 24.64 7.70
N VAL A 263 -8.97 23.62 6.84
CA VAL A 263 -8.61 22.24 7.22
C VAL A 263 -7.11 22.13 7.50
N VAL A 264 -6.28 22.78 6.68
CA VAL A 264 -4.82 22.74 6.79
C VAL A 264 -4.24 23.84 7.68
N LYS A 265 -5.09 24.78 8.12
CA LYS A 265 -4.73 25.97 8.91
C LYS A 265 -3.83 25.64 10.10
N LYS A 266 -4.15 24.58 10.86
CA LYS A 266 -3.36 24.15 12.03
C LYS A 266 -1.93 23.72 11.69
N PHE A 267 -1.72 23.20 10.48
CA PHE A 267 -0.41 22.78 9.99
C PHE A 267 0.36 23.95 9.39
N CYS A 268 -0.32 24.95 8.83
CA CYS A 268 0.36 26.10 8.20
C CYS A 268 0.61 27.30 9.15
N GLU A 269 -0.17 27.47 10.22
CA GLU A 269 -0.10 28.68 11.05
C GLU A 269 1.13 28.78 11.96
N ASN A 270 1.67 27.64 12.39
CA ASN A 270 2.79 27.58 13.35
C ASN A 270 4.06 27.01 12.72
N ASP A 271 4.05 26.76 11.41
CA ASP A 271 5.13 26.07 10.72
C ASP A 271 5.90 27.04 9.82
N HIS A 272 7.19 26.75 9.65
CA HIS A 272 8.06 27.54 8.78
C HIS A 272 8.02 26.95 7.37
N PRO A 273 7.39 27.62 6.39
CA PRO A 273 7.28 27.08 5.05
C PRO A 273 8.65 26.90 4.40
N GLU A 274 8.87 25.71 3.87
CA GLU A 274 10.09 25.35 3.13
C GLU A 274 10.30 26.23 1.90
N ILE A 275 9.21 26.71 1.28
CA ILE A 275 9.24 27.57 0.09
C ILE A 275 8.22 28.70 0.23
N TRP A 276 8.69 29.94 0.19
CA TRP A 276 7.87 31.14 -0.04
C TRP A 276 8.01 31.58 -1.49
N LYS A 277 6.89 31.79 -2.18
CA LYS A 277 6.88 32.29 -3.55
C LYS A 277 5.87 33.40 -3.74
N VAL A 278 6.32 34.48 -4.37
CA VAL A 278 5.50 35.62 -4.75
C VAL A 278 5.57 35.80 -6.25
N ASP A 279 4.39 35.75 -6.87
CA ASP A 279 4.20 35.98 -8.30
C ASP A 279 3.57 37.37 -8.51
N VAL A 280 4.30 38.26 -9.17
CA VAL A 280 3.81 39.57 -9.63
C VAL A 280 3.63 39.51 -11.13
N SER A 281 2.39 39.52 -11.59
CA SER A 281 2.08 39.59 -13.01
C SER A 281 1.37 40.89 -13.40
N SER A 282 1.60 41.33 -14.63
CA SER A 282 0.94 42.50 -15.23
C SER A 282 0.59 42.19 -16.69
N GLY A 283 -0.56 42.68 -17.15
CA GLY A 283 -1.11 42.37 -18.47
C GLY A 283 -2.21 41.30 -18.44
N HIS A 284 -2.67 40.87 -19.61
CA HIS A 284 -3.67 39.81 -19.76
C HIS A 284 -3.40 38.98 -21.03
N GLY A 285 -3.66 37.68 -20.98
CA GLY A 285 -3.46 36.75 -22.11
C GLY A 285 -2.00 36.70 -22.58
N GLN A 286 -1.75 36.79 -23.89
CA GLN A 286 -0.41 36.71 -24.47
C GLN A 286 0.53 37.89 -24.15
N LYS A 287 0.05 38.92 -23.45
CA LYS A 287 0.85 40.07 -22.98
C LYS A 287 1.13 40.01 -21.49
N GLU A 288 0.84 38.89 -20.82
CA GLU A 288 1.14 38.74 -19.40
C GLU A 288 2.66 38.64 -19.20
N VAL A 289 3.23 39.58 -18.45
CA VAL A 289 4.61 39.52 -17.96
C VAL A 289 4.56 39.17 -16.49
N LYS A 290 5.30 38.14 -16.10
CA LYS A 290 5.36 37.61 -14.74
C LYS A 290 6.78 37.68 -14.19
N THR A 291 6.92 38.25 -13.00
CA THR A 291 8.14 38.18 -12.18
C THR A 291 7.84 37.33 -10.96
N THR A 292 8.67 36.32 -10.73
CA THR A 292 8.55 35.39 -9.60
C THR A 292 9.74 35.62 -8.66
N TRP A 293 9.45 35.82 -7.39
CA TRP A 293 10.43 35.79 -6.31
C TRP A 293 10.18 34.56 -5.45
N GLN A 294 11.24 33.81 -5.13
CA GLN A 294 11.17 32.62 -4.30
C GLN A 294 12.27 32.63 -3.24
N VAL A 295 11.90 32.26 -2.02
CA VAL A 295 12.80 31.96 -0.91
C VAL A 295 12.58 30.50 -0.53
N SER A 296 13.63 29.70 -0.39
CA SER A 296 13.52 28.30 0.00
C SER A 296 14.58 27.88 1.02
N ALA A 297 14.25 26.92 1.88
CA ALA A 297 15.20 26.29 2.79
C ALA A 297 16.19 25.37 2.04
N ASP A 298 15.71 24.72 0.97
CA ASP A 298 16.52 23.85 0.11
C ASP A 298 16.88 24.48 -1.23
N PRO A 299 17.93 23.98 -1.92
CA PRO A 299 18.30 24.43 -3.26
C PRO A 299 17.11 24.28 -4.22
N PRO A 300 16.65 25.36 -4.87
CA PRO A 300 15.45 25.33 -5.72
C PRO A 300 15.62 24.54 -7.02
N PHE A 301 16.86 24.15 -7.36
CA PHE A 301 17.17 23.36 -8.54
C PHE A 301 18.18 22.26 -8.21
N GLU A 302 17.90 21.02 -8.65
CA GLU A 302 18.73 19.84 -8.36
C GLU A 302 20.20 20.00 -8.79
N HIS A 303 20.44 20.73 -9.89
CA HIS A 303 21.79 20.97 -10.42
C HIS A 303 22.64 21.96 -9.61
N MET A 304 22.07 22.63 -8.60
CA MET A 304 22.82 23.54 -7.72
C MET A 304 23.54 22.82 -6.57
N THR A 305 23.26 21.54 -6.35
CA THR A 305 23.79 20.76 -5.22
C THR A 305 25.29 20.44 -5.31
N SER A 306 25.96 20.70 -6.45
CA SER A 306 27.27 20.13 -6.70
C SER A 306 28.47 21.08 -6.64
N ASN A 307 28.38 22.40 -6.32
CA ASN A 307 29.62 23.21 -6.36
C ASN A 307 29.74 24.56 -5.62
N ASN A 308 28.87 24.99 -4.69
CA ASN A 308 29.08 26.29 -4.03
C ASN A 308 28.73 26.29 -2.53
N THR A 309 29.45 25.50 -1.74
CA THR A 309 29.52 25.70 -0.27
C THR A 309 30.54 26.81 0.06
N GLY A 310 30.40 27.97 -0.57
CA GLY A 310 31.32 29.08 -0.40
C GLY A 310 30.70 30.38 -0.87
N LEU A 311 30.56 31.33 0.07
CA LEU A 311 30.04 32.68 -0.08
C LEU A 311 28.53 32.79 -0.27
N LEU A 312 27.82 33.09 0.83
CA LEU A 312 27.29 34.44 1.11
C LEU A 312 26.95 34.51 2.61
N SER A 313 27.99 34.70 3.43
CA SER A 313 27.84 35.09 4.84
C SER A 313 28.02 36.60 4.91
N ASP A 314 26.93 37.37 4.82
CA ASP A 314 26.99 38.78 5.22
C ASP A 314 26.87 38.85 6.73
N SER A 315 28.04 38.94 7.36
CA SER A 315 28.20 39.10 8.80
C SER A 315 27.63 40.45 9.27
N THR A 316 26.61 40.41 10.11
CA THR A 316 26.39 41.44 11.14
C THR A 316 25.87 40.82 12.43
N VAL A 317 26.81 40.41 13.29
CA VAL A 317 26.84 40.53 14.75
C VAL A 317 25.48 40.68 15.47
N ASN A 318 24.90 39.56 15.93
CA ASN A 318 24.59 39.31 17.36
C ASN A 318 23.78 38.02 17.57
N GLY A 319 24.33 37.10 18.37
CA GLY A 319 23.61 36.35 19.41
C GLY A 319 22.50 35.35 19.02
N SER A 320 22.85 34.06 19.10
CA SER A 320 21.99 32.89 19.35
C SER A 320 20.87 32.59 18.34
N GLY A 321 21.19 31.68 17.42
CA GLY A 321 20.25 30.90 16.62
C GLY A 321 21.06 30.17 15.55
N GLU A 322 20.83 28.87 15.34
CA GLU A 322 21.36 28.21 14.13
C GLU A 322 20.74 28.94 12.93
N GLU A 323 21.48 29.87 12.30
CA GLU A 323 21.03 30.56 11.10
C GLU A 323 20.98 29.54 9.95
N GLY A 324 19.79 29.00 9.70
CA GLY A 324 19.54 28.17 8.53
C GLY A 324 19.92 28.96 7.26
N MET A 325 20.67 28.31 6.37
CA MET A 325 20.98 28.86 5.06
C MET A 325 19.70 28.88 4.23
N TYR A 326 19.37 30.03 3.62
CA TYR A 326 18.22 30.14 2.70
C TYR A 326 18.69 30.44 1.29
N TYR A 327 17.99 29.87 0.32
CA TYR A 327 18.20 30.11 -1.10
C TYR A 327 17.19 31.11 -1.63
N ILE A 328 17.67 32.11 -2.38
CA ILE A 328 16.82 33.11 -3.03
C ILE A 328 16.93 32.94 -4.53
N ALA A 329 15.79 32.72 -5.19
CA ALA A 329 15.69 32.63 -6.64
C ALA A 329 14.73 33.68 -7.20
N MET A 330 15.10 34.28 -8.34
CA MET A 330 14.26 35.23 -9.04
C MET A 330 14.14 34.84 -10.50
N VAL A 331 12.91 34.69 -10.97
CA VAL A 331 12.61 34.38 -12.37
C VAL A 331 11.95 35.61 -12.99
N LYS A 332 12.55 36.10 -14.08
CA LYS A 332 12.03 37.22 -14.88
C LYS A 332 11.77 36.73 -16.30
N CYS A 333 10.69 37.22 -16.92
CA CYS A 333 10.46 37.03 -18.35
C CYS A 333 10.46 38.40 -19.06
N SER A 334 10.78 38.39 -20.36
CA SER A 334 10.77 39.57 -21.22
C SER A 334 9.95 39.28 -22.46
N GLN A 335 9.09 40.21 -22.86
CA GLN A 335 8.32 40.10 -24.09
C GLN A 335 9.14 40.68 -25.25
N VAL A 336 9.37 39.88 -26.30
CA VAL A 336 10.06 40.31 -27.52
C VAL A 336 9.04 40.40 -28.65
N HIS A 337 8.94 41.56 -29.27
CA HIS A 337 8.13 41.77 -30.48
C HIS A 337 8.97 41.48 -31.71
N LEU A 338 8.54 40.52 -32.52
CA LEU A 338 9.13 40.26 -33.84
C LEU A 338 8.45 41.22 -34.84
N THR A 339 9.21 42.22 -35.27
CA THR A 339 8.81 43.18 -36.33
C THR A 339 9.22 42.70 -37.69
#